data_AF-A0A174JC24-F1
#
_entry.id   AF-A0A174JC24-F1
#
_cell.length_a   1.000
_cell.length_b   1.000
_cell.length_c   1.000
_cell.angle_alpha   90.00
_cell.angle_beta   90.00
_cell.angle_gamma   90.00
#
_symmetry.space_group_name_H-M   'P 1'
#
loop_
_entity.id
_entity.type
_entity.pdbx_description
1 polymer ?
#
loop_
_entity_poly.entity_id
_entity_poly.type
_entity_poly.pdbx_seq_one_letter_code
_entity_poly.pdbx_strand_id
1 'polypeptide(L)'
;MNIQTISKEKKEVMVELTADDLGFICNALYAQLGEKKHNDTFMQLYSDMMMARDICRYGHVDDFCFHNIVKCRSGFRGVLSDDDIETFNEYLEDNDLPTAFGNSDFVRIYKRIVGDLQSDTLKNWMEQNK
;
A
#
# COMPACT_ATOMS: atom_id res chain seq x y z
N MET A 1 -7.63 -20.60 -19.53
CA MET A 1 -6.94 -19.48 -20.21
C MET A 1 -6.92 -19.74 -21.71
N ASN A 2 -7.26 -18.76 -22.54
CA ASN A 2 -7.21 -18.83 -24.00
C ASN A 2 -6.45 -17.63 -24.57
N ILE A 3 -5.49 -17.84 -25.48
CA ILE A 3 -4.72 -16.77 -26.11
C ILE A 3 -5.47 -16.33 -27.37
N GLN A 4 -5.90 -15.07 -27.41
CA GLN A 4 -6.60 -14.51 -28.56
C GLN A 4 -5.63 -13.96 -29.60
N THR A 5 -4.60 -13.22 -29.17
CA THR A 5 -3.59 -12.66 -30.07
C THR A 5 -2.23 -12.53 -29.38
N ILE A 6 -1.15 -12.59 -30.16
CA ILE A 6 0.22 -12.29 -29.73
C ILE A 6 0.82 -11.31 -30.73
N SER A 7 1.35 -10.18 -30.26
CA SER A 7 2.08 -9.22 -31.10
C SER A 7 3.47 -8.95 -30.56
N LYS A 8 4.49 -9.37 -31.32
CA LYS A 8 5.88 -9.05 -31.02
C LYS A 8 6.18 -7.56 -31.16
N GLU A 9 5.65 -6.93 -32.20
CA GLU A 9 5.88 -5.51 -32.49
C GLU A 9 5.32 -4.61 -31.39
N LYS A 10 4.12 -4.93 -30.90
CA LYS A 10 3.47 -4.18 -29.81
C LYS A 10 3.89 -4.63 -28.42
N LYS A 11 4.60 -5.75 -28.29
CA LYS A 11 5.00 -6.38 -27.02
C LYS A 11 3.80 -6.69 -26.10
N GLU A 12 2.72 -7.19 -26.70
CA GLU A 12 1.47 -7.47 -25.98
C GLU A 12 0.90 -8.85 -26.35
N VAL A 13 0.10 -9.38 -25.43
CA VAL A 13 -0.72 -10.58 -25.62
C VAL A 13 -2.13 -10.28 -25.13
N MET A 14 -3.14 -10.66 -25.90
CA MET A 14 -4.53 -10.66 -25.43
C MET A 14 -4.91 -12.06 -25.01
N VAL A 15 -5.33 -12.21 -23.76
CA VAL A 15 -5.75 -13.49 -23.18
C VAL A 15 -7.15 -13.37 -22.60
N GLU A 16 -7.94 -14.42 -22.78
CA GLU A 16 -9.19 -14.62 -22.08
C GLU A 16 -8.94 -15.53 -20.88
N LEU A 17 -9.38 -15.07 -19.72
CA LEU A 17 -9.17 -15.74 -18.44
C LEU A 17 -10.53 -16.05 -17.80
N THR A 18 -10.66 -17.26 -17.30
CA THR A 18 -11.77 -17.65 -16.45
C THR A 18 -11.54 -17.17 -15.02
N ALA A 19 -12.58 -17.20 -14.18
CA ALA A 19 -12.46 -16.93 -12.74
C ALA A 19 -11.42 -17.85 -12.06
N ASP A 20 -11.30 -19.10 -12.51
CA ASP A 20 -10.34 -20.06 -11.96
C ASP A 20 -8.90 -19.73 -12.38
N ASP A 21 -8.68 -19.36 -13.65
CA ASP A 21 -7.36 -18.89 -14.13
C ASP A 21 -6.89 -17.69 -13.31
N LEU A 22 -7.77 -16.70 -13.10
CA LEU A 22 -7.49 -15.52 -12.27
C LEU A 22 -7.15 -15.90 -10.83
N GLY A 23 -7.84 -16.89 -10.26
CA GLY A 23 -7.53 -17.45 -8.94
C GLY A 23 -6.12 -18.03 -8.87
N PHE A 24 -5.73 -18.87 -9.83
CA PHE A 24 -4.39 -19.45 -9.89
C PHE A 24 -3.30 -18.39 -10.08
N ILE A 25 -3.52 -17.41 -10.97
CA ILE A 25 -2.58 -16.30 -11.19
C ILE A 25 -2.41 -15.47 -9.92
N CYS A 26 -3.51 -15.10 -9.25
CA CYS A 26 -3.45 -14.33 -8.01
C CYS A 26 -2.68 -15.08 -6.91
N ASN A 27 -2.89 -16.39 -6.78
CA ASN A 27 -2.17 -17.20 -5.78
C ASN A 27 -0.67 -17.29 -6.10
N ALA A 28 -0.31 -17.45 -7.37
CA ALA A 28 1.08 -17.44 -7.81
C ALA A 28 1.77 -16.08 -7.56
N LEU A 29 1.09 -14.98 -7.85
CA LEU A 29 1.59 -13.64 -7.54
C LEU A 29 1.71 -13.42 -6.03
N TYR A 30 0.71 -13.83 -5.24
CA TYR A 30 0.77 -13.71 -3.78
C TYR A 30 1.99 -14.42 -3.18
N ALA A 31 2.34 -15.61 -3.68
CA ALA A 31 3.53 -16.34 -3.23
C ALA A 31 4.85 -15.58 -3.47
N GLN A 32 4.88 -14.67 -4.43
CA GLN A 32 6.04 -13.83 -4.75
C GLN A 32 6.02 -12.47 -4.04
N LEU A 33 4.94 -12.15 -3.32
CA LEU A 33 4.70 -10.82 -2.77
C LEU A 33 5.80 -10.37 -1.81
N GLY A 34 6.34 -11.28 -0.98
CA GLY A 34 7.41 -10.94 -0.03
C GLY A 34 8.67 -10.39 -0.68
N GLU A 35 9.12 -11.02 -1.78
CA GLU A 35 10.32 -10.63 -2.51
C GLU A 35 10.07 -9.42 -3.43
N LYS A 36 8.86 -9.33 -4.00
CA LYS A 36 8.51 -8.32 -5.01
C LYS A 36 7.77 -7.11 -4.43
N LYS A 37 7.63 -7.01 -3.10
CA LYS A 37 6.84 -5.96 -2.42
C LYS A 37 7.26 -4.52 -2.74
N HIS A 38 8.50 -4.32 -3.22
CA HIS A 38 9.07 -3.03 -3.59
C HIS A 38 9.16 -2.80 -5.11
N ASN A 39 8.58 -3.70 -5.92
CA ASN A 39 8.56 -3.55 -7.37
C ASN A 39 7.18 -3.02 -7.80
N ASP A 40 7.13 -1.76 -8.25
CA ASP A 40 5.88 -1.08 -8.58
C ASP A 40 5.11 -1.77 -9.70
N THR A 41 5.80 -2.23 -10.76
CA THR A 41 5.16 -2.98 -11.86
C THR A 41 4.48 -4.25 -11.36
N PHE A 42 5.16 -4.98 -10.46
CA PHE A 42 4.60 -6.20 -9.87
C PHE A 42 3.39 -5.87 -8.99
N MET A 43 3.48 -4.85 -8.16
CA MET A 43 2.40 -4.44 -7.27
C MET A 43 1.17 -3.98 -8.05
N GLN A 44 1.38 -3.23 -9.13
CA GLN A 44 0.31 -2.82 -10.04
C GLN A 44 -0.36 -4.04 -10.69
N LEU A 45 0.43 -4.92 -11.31
CA LEU A 45 -0.07 -6.15 -11.92
C LEU A 45 -0.86 -7.00 -10.92
N TYR A 46 -0.33 -7.19 -9.72
CA TYR A 46 -1.02 -7.98 -8.69
C TYR A 46 -2.36 -7.35 -8.29
N SER A 47 -2.41 -6.03 -8.15
CA SER A 47 -3.65 -5.31 -7.84
C SER A 47 -4.71 -5.41 -8.95
N ASP A 48 -4.28 -5.36 -10.21
CA ASP A 48 -5.17 -5.48 -11.36
C ASP A 48 -5.76 -6.90 -11.44
N MET A 49 -4.94 -7.92 -11.16
CA MET A 49 -5.40 -9.31 -11.11
C MET A 49 -6.37 -9.56 -9.95
N MET A 50 -6.14 -8.99 -8.77
CA MET A 50 -7.08 -9.10 -7.63
C MET A 50 -8.44 -8.49 -7.98
N MET A 51 -8.43 -7.30 -8.60
CA MET A 51 -9.66 -6.64 -9.05
C MET A 51 -10.41 -7.48 -10.09
N ALA A 52 -9.70 -7.97 -11.11
CA ALA A 52 -10.29 -8.81 -12.14
C ALA A 52 -10.87 -10.11 -11.57
N ARG A 53 -10.15 -10.76 -10.65
CA ARG A 53 -10.60 -12.00 -9.97
C ARG A 53 -11.92 -11.78 -9.23
N ASP A 54 -12.01 -10.73 -8.42
CA ASP A 54 -13.17 -10.54 -7.54
C ASP A 54 -14.42 -10.09 -8.31
N ILE A 55 -14.25 -9.18 -9.28
CA ILE A 55 -15.34 -8.81 -10.18
C ILE A 55 -15.82 -10.03 -10.97
N CYS A 56 -14.89 -10.83 -11.51
CA CYS A 56 -15.24 -12.00 -12.33
C CYS A 56 -15.92 -13.10 -11.51
N ARG A 57 -15.45 -13.36 -10.27
CA ARG A 57 -15.95 -14.48 -9.45
C ARG A 57 -17.16 -14.12 -8.59
N TYR A 58 -17.20 -12.90 -8.04
CA TYR A 58 -18.21 -12.51 -7.05
C TYR A 58 -19.12 -11.37 -7.54
N GLY A 59 -18.80 -10.74 -8.69
CA GLY A 59 -19.58 -9.62 -9.23
C GLY A 59 -19.38 -8.30 -8.49
N HIS A 60 -18.48 -8.25 -7.50
CA HIS A 60 -18.17 -7.06 -6.71
C HIS A 60 -16.75 -7.14 -6.13
N VAL A 61 -16.26 -6.03 -5.60
CA VAL A 61 -15.02 -5.96 -4.81
C VAL A 61 -15.42 -5.63 -3.39
N ASP A 62 -15.07 -6.49 -2.43
CA ASP A 62 -15.34 -6.24 -1.01
C ASP A 62 -14.30 -5.29 -0.40
N ASP A 63 -14.58 -4.79 0.80
CA ASP A 63 -13.71 -3.84 1.50
C ASP A 63 -12.32 -4.43 1.77
N PHE A 64 -12.24 -5.75 2.01
CA PHE A 64 -10.98 -6.43 2.26
C PHE A 64 -10.07 -6.45 1.02
N CYS A 65 -10.62 -6.80 -0.15
CA CYS A 65 -9.90 -6.76 -1.41
C CYS A 65 -9.57 -5.33 -1.81
N PHE A 66 -10.51 -4.40 -1.65
CA PHE A 66 -10.30 -3.00 -1.93
C PHE A 66 -9.12 -2.41 -1.12
N HIS A 67 -9.06 -2.70 0.18
CA HIS A 67 -7.93 -2.33 1.04
C HIS A 67 -6.59 -2.83 0.52
N ASN A 68 -6.55 -4.09 0.07
CA ASN A 68 -5.32 -4.68 -0.48
C ASN A 68 -4.94 -4.06 -1.83
N ILE A 69 -5.90 -3.78 -2.71
CA ILE A 69 -5.68 -3.06 -3.97
C ILE A 69 -5.11 -1.67 -3.70
N VAL A 70 -5.69 -0.93 -2.76
CA VAL A 70 -5.20 0.39 -2.34
C VAL A 70 -3.77 0.29 -1.83
N LYS A 71 -3.45 -0.68 -0.96
CA LYS A 71 -2.07 -0.92 -0.49
C LYS A 71 -1.07 -1.23 -1.62
N CYS A 72 -1.54 -1.83 -2.71
CA CYS A 72 -0.69 -2.12 -3.87
C CYS A 72 -0.46 -0.89 -4.75
N ARG A 73 -1.48 -0.03 -4.91
CA ARG A 73 -1.50 1.08 -5.87
C ARG A 73 -1.11 2.43 -5.30
N SER A 74 -1.37 2.65 -4.01
CA SER A 74 -1.28 3.97 -3.40
C SER A 74 0.14 4.43 -3.12
N GLY A 75 1.16 3.60 -3.34
CA GLY A 75 2.54 3.98 -3.02
C GLY A 75 2.77 4.26 -1.53
N PHE A 76 1.78 4.06 -0.65
CA PHE A 76 1.96 4.14 0.81
C PHE A 76 2.86 3.03 1.36
N ARG A 77 3.41 2.18 0.49
CA ARG A 77 4.58 1.35 0.80
C ARG A 77 5.83 2.22 0.69
N GLY A 78 6.34 2.70 1.82
CA GLY A 78 7.59 3.47 1.89
C GLY A 78 7.44 4.96 2.26
N VAL A 79 6.25 5.42 2.62
CA VAL A 79 6.13 6.71 3.35
C VAL A 79 6.78 6.57 4.71
N LEU A 80 6.63 5.42 5.36
CA LEU A 80 7.32 5.08 6.61
C LEU A 80 8.01 3.72 6.43
N SER A 81 9.22 3.57 6.96
CA SER A 81 9.85 2.25 7.15
C SER A 81 9.10 1.47 8.23
N ASP A 82 9.35 0.16 8.33
CA ASP A 82 8.81 -0.66 9.43
C ASP A 82 9.25 -0.07 10.80
N ASP A 83 10.50 0.41 10.91
CA ASP A 83 11.00 1.13 12.09
C ASP A 83 10.26 2.45 12.36
N ASP A 84 9.93 3.23 11.31
CA ASP A 84 9.16 4.47 11.46
C ASP A 84 7.73 4.15 11.94
N ILE A 85 7.16 3.01 11.55
CA ILE A 85 5.84 2.54 12.01
C ILE A 85 5.91 2.11 13.48
N GLU A 86 6.93 1.34 13.86
CA GLU A 86 7.16 0.91 15.24
C GLU A 86 7.35 2.12 16.16
N THR A 87 8.27 3.01 15.80
CA THR A 87 8.54 4.27 16.53
C THR A 87 7.26 5.11 16.66
N PHE A 88 6.49 5.26 15.57
CA PHE A 88 5.25 6.03 15.63
C PHE A 88 4.21 5.41 16.56
N ASN A 89 4.11 4.07 16.58
CA ASN A 89 3.18 3.37 17.47
C ASN A 89 3.62 3.46 18.93
N GLU A 90 4.91 3.32 19.25
CA GLU A 90 5.43 3.46 20.63
C GLU A 90 5.00 4.80 21.25
N TYR A 91 5.14 5.91 20.53
CA TYR A 91 4.70 7.22 21.01
C TYR A 91 3.17 7.35 21.18
N LEU A 92 2.37 6.53 20.50
CA LEU A 92 0.91 6.53 20.64
C LEU A 92 0.42 5.65 21.79
N GLU A 93 1.20 4.66 22.24
CA GLU A 93 0.81 3.73 23.30
C GLU A 93 0.58 4.44 24.65
N ASP A 94 1.41 5.43 24.97
CA ASP A 94 1.29 6.24 26.18
C ASP A 94 0.19 7.32 26.08
N ASN A 95 -0.38 7.52 24.88
CA ASN A 95 -1.43 8.49 24.58
C ASN A 95 -1.08 9.94 24.97
N ASP A 96 0.23 10.25 25.09
CA ASP A 96 0.78 11.56 25.42
C ASP A 96 1.40 12.23 24.18
N LEU A 97 0.49 12.71 23.32
CA LEU A 97 0.86 13.43 22.10
C LEU A 97 1.72 14.69 22.36
N PRO A 98 1.47 15.53 23.39
CA PRO A 98 2.36 16.65 23.71
C PRO A 98 3.83 16.25 23.86
N THR A 99 4.09 15.17 24.59
CA THR A 99 5.45 14.64 24.75
C THR A 99 5.98 14.06 23.44
N ALA A 100 5.17 13.31 22.69
CA ALA A 100 5.56 12.79 21.38
C ALA A 100 5.97 13.89 20.38
N PHE A 101 5.22 15.00 20.31
CA PHE A 101 5.54 16.15 19.45
C PHE A 101 6.77 16.95 19.91
N GLY A 102 7.30 16.68 21.10
CA GLY A 102 8.63 17.14 21.52
C GLY A 102 9.79 16.36 20.88
N ASN A 103 9.53 15.17 20.33
CA ASN A 103 10.57 14.29 19.81
C ASN A 103 10.72 14.40 18.28
N SER A 104 11.98 14.52 17.83
CA SER A 104 12.29 14.88 16.44
C SER A 104 11.99 13.77 15.41
N ASP A 105 12.08 12.51 15.83
CA ASP A 105 11.72 11.32 15.06
C ASP A 105 10.21 11.23 14.83
N PHE A 106 9.41 11.38 15.89
CA PHE A 106 7.95 11.42 15.79
C PHE A 106 7.48 12.58 14.90
N VAL A 107 8.03 13.79 15.08
CA VAL A 107 7.72 14.95 14.24
C VAL A 107 8.10 14.70 12.78
N ARG A 108 9.26 14.09 12.51
CA ARG A 108 9.69 13.72 11.15
C ARG A 108 8.69 12.75 10.51
N ILE A 109 8.31 11.70 11.24
CA ILE A 109 7.35 10.68 10.79
C ILE A 109 5.99 11.31 10.54
N TYR A 110 5.47 12.08 11.49
CA TYR A 110 4.20 12.79 11.38
C TYR A 110 4.16 13.70 10.16
N LYS A 111 5.19 14.52 9.93
CA LYS A 111 5.29 15.39 8.73
C LYS A 111 5.32 14.61 7.43
N ARG A 112 5.85 13.39 7.45
CA ARG A 112 5.87 12.50 6.29
C ARG A 112 4.47 11.93 5.99
N ILE A 113 3.64 11.74 7.02
CA ILE A 113 2.25 11.30 6.91
C ILE A 113 1.32 12.45 6.49
N VAL A 114 1.37 13.60 7.19
CA VAL A 114 0.37 14.67 7.06
C VAL A 114 0.87 15.93 6.33
N GLY A 115 2.15 16.00 5.98
CA GLY A 115 2.79 17.19 5.42
C GLY A 115 3.24 18.20 6.49
N ASP A 116 3.72 19.38 6.07
CA ASP A 116 4.19 20.43 6.98
C ASP A 116 3.04 21.33 7.52
N LEU A 117 1.83 20.77 7.61
CA LEU A 117 0.67 21.46 8.17
C LEU A 117 0.81 21.51 9.69
N GLN A 118 1.08 22.71 10.22
CA GLN A 118 1.24 22.93 11.66
C GLN A 118 0.17 23.90 12.17
N SER A 119 -0.74 23.39 12.99
CA SER A 119 -1.63 24.23 13.81
C SER A 119 -0.84 24.88 14.94
N ASP A 120 -1.37 25.96 15.51
CA ASP A 120 -0.71 26.68 16.60
C ASP A 120 -0.52 25.79 17.84
N THR A 121 -1.42 24.84 18.08
CA THR A 121 -1.29 23.83 19.14
C THR A 121 -0.05 22.95 18.95
N LEU A 122 0.17 22.44 17.72
CA LEU A 122 1.32 21.59 17.43
C LEU A 122 2.63 22.36 17.53
N LYS A 123 2.67 23.61 17.05
CA LYS A 123 3.83 24.49 17.19
C LYS A 123 4.22 24.69 18.65
N ASN A 124 3.24 24.97 19.51
CA ASN A 124 3.48 25.13 20.94
C ASN A 124 4.09 23.87 21.56
N TRP A 125 3.61 22.66 21.21
CA TRP A 125 4.18 21.41 21.71
C TRP A 125 5.60 21.13 21.20
N MET A 126 5.89 21.51 19.95
CA MET A 126 7.24 21.40 19.37
C MET A 126 8.24 22.43 19.96
N GLU A 127 7.76 23.58 20.44
CA GLU A 127 8.59 24.64 21.03
C GLU A 127 8.83 24.44 22.53
N GLN A 128 7.89 23.83 23.25
CA GLN A 128 7.97 23.63 24.71
C GLN A 128 8.98 22.57 25.16
N ASN A 129 9.42 21.69 24.25
CA ASN A 129 10.26 20.53 24.54
C ASN A 129 11.69 20.63 23.95
N LYS A 130 12.15 21.83 23.59
CA LYS A 130 13.54 22.13 23.20
C LYS A 130 14.41 22.47 24.40
#